data_AF-A0A3D2J8E1-F1
#
_entry.id   AF-A0A3D2J8E1-F1
#
_cell.length_a   1.000
_cell.length_b   1.000
_cell.length_c   1.000
_cell.angle_alpha   90.00
_cell.angle_beta   90.00
_cell.angle_gamma   90.00
#
_symmetry.space_group_name_H-M   'P 1'
#
loop_
_entity.id
_entity.type
_entity.pdbx_description
1 polymer ?
#
loop_
_entity_poly.entity_id
_entity_poly.type
_entity_poly.pdbx_seq_one_letter_code
_entity_poly.pdbx_strand_id
1 'polypeptide(L)'
;MQWAVASASFLASAVEFVEAFTIVLVVGVTINWRSSLAGAFAAAATLAVIIATLGVALVQFVPLNVLRLVVGVILILFGLKWLKKAILRYSGLKALHDEEAIYEETRAELRARGQEITPRFEPFGIAMSYKAVLLEGLEVAFIVITFGSSAVPS
;
A
#
# COMPACT_ATOMS: atom_id res chain seq x y z
N MET A 1 7.66 -28.74 -1.11
CA MET A 1 6.73 -27.79 -1.77
C MET A 1 6.15 -26.77 -0.80
N GLN A 2 5.53 -27.21 0.31
CA GLN A 2 4.84 -26.30 1.27
C GLN A 2 5.75 -25.25 1.92
N TRP A 3 6.97 -25.62 2.33
CA TRP A 3 7.94 -24.67 2.90
C TRP A 3 8.37 -23.58 1.92
N ALA A 4 8.57 -23.92 0.63
CA ALA A 4 8.93 -22.96 -0.39
C ALA A 4 7.81 -21.95 -0.65
N VAL A 5 6.55 -22.43 -0.67
CA VAL A 5 5.36 -21.59 -0.79
C VAL A 5 5.21 -20.66 0.41
N ALA A 6 5.43 -21.17 1.63
CA ALA A 6 5.38 -20.37 2.85
C ALA A 6 6.46 -19.28 2.84
N SER A 7 7.71 -19.62 2.49
CA SER A 7 8.80 -18.66 2.40
C SER A 7 8.57 -17.60 1.32
N ALA A 8 8.12 -18.00 0.13
CA ALA A 8 7.80 -17.06 -0.95
C ALA A 8 6.67 -16.11 -0.57
N SER A 9 5.59 -16.64 0.02
CA SER A 9 4.45 -15.83 0.48
C SER A 9 4.86 -14.87 1.60
N PHE A 10 5.68 -15.33 2.54
CA PHE A 10 6.18 -14.51 3.64
C PHE A 10 7.08 -13.37 3.13
N LEU A 11 8.05 -13.67 2.28
CA LEU A 11 8.96 -12.66 1.73
C LEU A 11 8.23 -11.64 0.86
N ALA A 12 7.28 -12.09 0.03
CA ALA A 12 6.45 -11.19 -0.76
C ALA A 12 5.58 -10.30 0.14
N SER A 13 4.89 -10.88 1.13
CA SER A 13 4.07 -10.10 2.08
C SER A 13 4.88 -9.13 2.93
N ALA A 14 6.15 -9.43 3.19
CA ALA A 14 7.05 -8.54 3.92
C ALA A 14 7.38 -7.27 3.12
N VAL A 15 7.47 -7.35 1.79
CA VAL A 15 7.68 -6.17 0.93
C VAL A 15 6.46 -5.26 1.02
N GLU A 16 5.27 -5.80 0.82
CA GLU A 16 4.00 -5.06 0.93
C GLU A 16 3.83 -4.40 2.31
N PHE A 17 4.21 -5.11 3.37
CA PHE A 17 4.19 -4.57 4.73
C PHE A 17 5.14 -3.37 4.89
N VAL A 18 6.35 -3.44 4.33
CA VAL A 18 7.32 -2.34 4.38
C VAL A 18 6.82 -1.14 3.58
N GLU A 19 6.17 -1.34 2.45
CA GLU A 19 5.57 -0.26 1.66
C GLU A 19 4.44 0.44 2.42
N ALA A 20 3.50 -0.34 2.97
CA ALA A 20 2.43 0.18 3.82
C ALA A 20 2.98 0.94 5.03
N PHE A 21 3.97 0.36 5.72
CA PHE A 21 4.58 0.95 6.90
C PHE A 21 5.31 2.26 6.58
N THR A 22 6.07 2.28 5.49
CA THR A 22 6.79 3.49 5.04
C THR A 22 5.82 4.62 4.76
N ILE A 23 4.70 4.36 4.08
CA ILE A 23 3.69 5.39 3.79
C ILE A 23 3.04 5.90 5.09
N VAL A 24 2.67 4.99 6.00
CA VAL A 24 2.11 5.37 7.31
C VAL A 24 3.10 6.21 8.11
N LEU A 25 4.39 5.90 8.05
CA LEU A 25 5.46 6.67 8.70
C LEU A 25 5.63 8.05 8.07
N VAL A 26 5.66 8.14 6.74
CA VAL A 26 5.70 9.42 6.01
C VAL A 26 4.51 10.29 6.41
N VAL A 27 3.29 9.76 6.41
CA VAL A 27 2.09 10.50 6.83
C VAL A 27 2.13 10.87 8.31
N GLY A 28 2.67 10.01 9.16
CA GLY A 28 2.83 10.26 10.59
C GLY A 28 3.78 11.42 10.89
N VAL A 29 4.90 11.48 10.16
CA VAL A 29 5.94 12.51 10.32
C VAL A 29 5.58 13.82 9.63
N THR A 30 4.94 13.78 8.46
CA THR A 30 4.64 14.98 7.66
C THR A 30 3.31 15.65 8.01
N ILE A 31 2.31 14.86 8.43
CA ILE A 31 0.96 15.37 8.73
C ILE A 31 0.68 15.25 10.22
N ASN A 32 0.37 14.05 10.71
CA ASN A 32 0.05 13.80 12.12
C ASN A 32 -0.05 12.29 12.41
N TRP A 33 0.67 11.82 13.43
CA TRP A 33 0.62 10.44 13.92
C TRP A 33 -0.79 9.95 14.26
N ARG A 34 -1.62 10.79 14.89
CA ARG A 34 -2.98 10.39 15.29
C ARG A 34 -3.85 10.08 14.07
N SER A 35 -3.68 10.85 13.00
CA SER A 35 -4.42 10.69 11.75
C SER A 35 -3.90 9.50 10.95
N SER A 36 -2.58 9.34 10.89
CA SER A 36 -1.95 8.20 10.22
C SER A 36 -2.35 6.86 10.83
N LEU A 37 -2.24 6.74 12.16
CA LEU A 37 -2.61 5.51 12.87
C LEU A 37 -4.12 5.24 12.79
N ALA A 38 -4.97 6.26 12.87
CA ALA A 38 -6.41 6.09 12.71
C ALA A 38 -6.78 5.57 11.31
N GLY A 39 -6.16 6.11 10.26
CA GLY A 39 -6.32 5.62 8.89
C GLY A 39 -5.85 4.18 8.74
N ALA A 40 -4.67 3.85 9.28
CA ALA A 40 -4.13 2.50 9.23
C ALA A 40 -5.01 1.48 9.97
N PHE A 41 -5.48 1.79 11.18
CA PHE A 41 -6.38 0.91 11.93
C PHE A 41 -7.74 0.74 11.23
N ALA A 42 -8.31 1.82 10.69
CA ALA A 42 -9.56 1.73 9.95
C ALA A 42 -9.42 0.86 8.69
N ALA A 43 -8.28 0.96 7.99
CA ALA A 43 -7.98 0.12 6.83
C ALA A 43 -7.80 -1.34 7.24
N ALA A 44 -7.03 -1.62 8.30
CA ALA A 44 -6.84 -2.97 8.82
C ALA A 44 -8.17 -3.63 9.23
N ALA A 45 -9.06 -2.87 9.89
CA ALA A 45 -10.40 -3.33 10.24
C ALA A 45 -11.25 -3.60 8.98
N THR A 46 -11.22 -2.70 8.00
CA THR A 46 -11.93 -2.89 6.72
C THR A 46 -11.42 -4.14 5.99
N LEU A 47 -10.10 -4.30 5.93
CA LEU A 47 -9.46 -5.45 5.30
C LEU A 47 -9.83 -6.75 6.01
N ALA A 48 -9.86 -6.78 7.34
CA ALA A 48 -10.32 -7.94 8.10
C ALA A 48 -11.76 -8.31 7.76
N VAL A 49 -12.66 -7.33 7.64
CA VAL A 49 -14.06 -7.55 7.22
C VAL A 49 -14.10 -8.10 5.79
N ILE A 50 -13.37 -7.48 4.85
CA ILE A 50 -13.29 -7.93 3.45
C ILE A 50 -12.80 -9.38 3.40
N ILE A 51 -11.72 -9.72 4.09
CA ILE A 51 -11.16 -11.07 4.08
C ILE A 51 -12.16 -12.06 4.71
N ALA A 52 -12.81 -11.70 5.81
CA ALA A 52 -13.80 -12.55 6.46
C ALA A 52 -15.02 -12.83 5.58
N THR A 53 -15.52 -11.83 4.84
CA THR A 53 -16.72 -11.96 4.01
C THR A 53 -16.42 -12.48 2.60
N LEU A 54 -15.41 -11.91 1.94
CA LEU A 54 -15.08 -12.20 0.54
C LEU A 54 -14.03 -13.29 0.42
N GLY A 55 -13.13 -13.48 1.40
CA GLY A 55 -12.11 -14.53 1.34
C GLY A 55 -12.71 -15.93 1.26
N VAL A 56 -13.77 -16.20 2.02
CA VAL A 56 -14.51 -17.47 1.96
C VAL A 56 -15.28 -17.59 0.63
N ALA A 57 -15.92 -16.51 0.18
CA ALA A 57 -16.71 -16.50 -1.05
C ALA A 57 -15.86 -16.62 -2.33
N LEU A 58 -14.68 -15.98 -2.38
CA LEU A 58 -13.79 -16.05 -3.54
C LEU A 58 -13.27 -17.48 -3.76
N VAL A 59 -12.89 -18.16 -2.67
CA VAL A 59 -12.39 -19.55 -2.73
C VAL A 59 -13.49 -20.51 -3.18
N GLN A 60 -14.75 -20.25 -2.82
CA GLN A 60 -15.86 -21.14 -3.15
C GLN A 60 -16.46 -20.91 -4.54
N PHE A 61 -16.48 -19.67 -5.05
CA PHE A 61 -17.26 -19.32 -6.24
C PHE A 61 -16.43 -18.84 -7.44
N VAL A 62 -15.16 -18.43 -7.26
CA VAL A 62 -14.35 -17.84 -8.34
C VAL A 62 -13.28 -18.82 -8.82
N PRO A 63 -13.26 -19.17 -10.13
CA PRO A 63 -12.20 -20.01 -10.69
C PRO A 63 -10.84 -19.30 -10.57
N LEU A 64 -9.93 -19.88 -9.78
CA LEU A 64 -8.59 -19.31 -9.50
C LEU A 64 -7.79 -18.98 -10.78
N ASN A 65 -7.99 -19.75 -11.85
CA ASN A 65 -7.31 -19.53 -13.14
C ASN A 65 -7.69 -18.19 -13.79
N VAL A 66 -8.97 -17.80 -13.70
CA VAL A 66 -9.46 -16.53 -14.27
C VAL A 66 -8.95 -15.37 -13.43
N LEU A 67 -8.98 -15.51 -12.10
CA LEU A 67 -8.43 -14.49 -11.19
C LEU A 67 -6.95 -14.26 -11.45
N ARG A 68 -6.16 -15.32 -11.57
CA ARG A 68 -4.72 -15.24 -11.84
C ARG A 68 -4.40 -14.60 -13.18
N LEU A 69 -5.19 -14.88 -14.22
CA LEU A 69 -5.02 -14.25 -15.53
C LEU A 69 -5.30 -12.75 -15.46
N VAL A 70 -6.42 -12.35 -14.85
CA VAL A 70 -6.81 -10.94 -14.72
C VAL A 70 -5.78 -10.17 -13.89
N VAL A 71 -5.39 -10.70 -12.73
CA VAL A 71 -4.37 -10.10 -11.87
C VAL A 71 -3.04 -10.01 -12.61
N GLY A 72 -2.61 -11.07 -13.30
CA GLY A 72 -1.37 -11.08 -14.08
C GLY A 72 -1.34 -10.02 -15.17
N VAL A 73 -2.45 -9.83 -15.90
CA VAL A 73 -2.57 -8.79 -16.93
C VAL A 73 -2.51 -7.39 -16.30
N ILE A 74 -3.23 -7.17 -15.20
CA ILE A 74 -3.21 -5.88 -14.48
C ILE A 74 -1.78 -5.57 -14.00
N LEU A 75 -1.10 -6.54 -13.38
CA LEU A 75 0.28 -6.39 -12.91
C LEU A 75 1.25 -6.05 -14.05
N ILE A 76 1.11 -6.68 -15.21
CA ILE A 76 1.93 -6.33 -16.39
C ILE A 76 1.67 -4.88 -16.82
N LEU A 77 0.40 -4.46 -16.92
CA LEU A 77 0.06 -3.10 -17.32
C LEU A 77 0.55 -2.05 -16.32
N PHE A 78 0.46 -2.31 -15.03
CA PHE A 78 1.01 -1.44 -13.98
C PHE A 78 2.54 -1.44 -14.00
N GLY A 79 3.17 -2.60 -14.11
CA GLY A 79 4.61 -2.76 -14.24
C GLY A 79 5.16 -1.98 -15.44
N LEU A 80 4.46 -1.97 -16.58
CA LEU A 80 4.83 -1.17 -17.76
C LEU A 80 4.74 0.35 -17.48
N LYS A 81 3.72 0.81 -16.75
CA LYS A 81 3.62 2.24 -16.35
C LYS A 81 4.79 2.65 -15.45
N TRP A 82 5.18 1.77 -14.52
CA TRP A 82 6.31 1.98 -13.64
C TRP A 82 7.64 1.94 -14.38
N LEU A 83 7.87 0.94 -15.23
CA LEU A 83 9.04 0.81 -16.09
C LEU A 83 9.22 2.06 -16.96
N LYS A 84 8.13 2.53 -17.59
CA LYS A 84 8.14 3.79 -18.35
C LYS A 84 8.58 4.97 -17.48
N LYS A 85 8.02 5.12 -16.26
CA LYS A 85 8.39 6.19 -15.34
C LYS A 85 9.84 6.08 -14.86
N ALA A 86 10.34 4.87 -14.62
CA ALA A 86 11.72 4.60 -14.21
C ALA A 86 12.71 4.96 -15.32
N ILE A 87 12.44 4.54 -16.57
CA ILE A 87 13.24 4.92 -17.75
C ILE A 87 13.28 6.43 -17.92
N LEU A 88 12.13 7.11 -17.84
CA LEU A 88 12.04 8.58 -17.94
C LEU A 88 12.77 9.31 -16.81
N ARG A 89 12.85 8.70 -15.62
CA ARG A 89 13.57 9.25 -14.47
C ARG A 89 15.09 9.02 -14.58
N TYR A 90 15.51 7.86 -15.07
CA TYR A 90 16.92 7.56 -15.35
C TYR A 90 17.46 8.40 -16.52
N SER A 91 16.63 8.67 -17.54
CA SER A 91 17.01 9.49 -18.69
C SER A 91 17.03 11.00 -18.43
N GLY A 92 16.83 11.45 -17.19
CA GLY A 92 16.86 12.87 -16.81
C GLY A 92 15.69 13.72 -17.34
N LEU A 93 14.70 13.12 -18.00
CA LEU A 93 13.56 13.82 -18.62
C LEU A 93 12.44 14.14 -17.62
N LYS A 94 12.62 13.77 -16.35
CA LYS A 94 11.68 14.05 -15.27
C LYS A 94 12.42 14.68 -14.10
N ALA A 95 12.12 15.95 -13.83
CA ALA A 95 12.71 16.70 -12.73
C ALA A 95 12.56 15.95 -11.39
N LEU A 96 13.63 15.91 -10.61
CA LEU A 96 13.58 15.56 -9.19
C LEU A 96 12.71 16.63 -8.51
N HIS A 97 11.61 16.20 -7.90
CA HIS A 97 10.85 17.08 -7.02
C HIS A 97 11.70 17.22 -5.76
N ASP A 98 12.22 18.42 -5.52
CA ASP A 98 12.95 18.73 -4.31
C ASP A 98 11.94 18.98 -3.19
N GLU A 99 11.43 17.89 -2.62
CA GLU A 99 10.42 17.92 -1.57
C GLU A 99 10.95 18.58 -0.28
N GLU A 100 12.28 18.63 -0.11
CA GLU A 100 12.96 19.27 1.01
C GLU A 100 12.77 20.79 0.99
N ALA A 101 12.97 21.41 -0.18
CA ALA A 101 12.76 22.85 -0.37
C ALA A 101 11.28 23.26 -0.15
N ILE A 102 10.33 22.46 -0.63
CA ILE A 102 8.89 22.69 -0.45
C ILE A 102 8.49 22.57 1.02
N TYR A 103 9.09 21.62 1.74
CA TYR A 103 8.84 21.40 3.16
C TYR A 103 9.39 22.55 4.01
N GLU A 104 10.60 23.03 3.73
CA GLU A 104 11.20 24.16 4.45
C GLU A 104 10.40 25.46 4.25
N GLU A 105 9.96 25.74 3.02
CA GLU A 105 9.17 26.93 2.69
C GLU A 105 7.79 26.90 3.39
N THR A 106 7.10 25.75 3.34
CA THR A 106 5.82 25.55 4.04
C THR A 106 5.99 25.70 5.56
N ARG A 107 7.08 25.17 6.12
CA ARG A 107 7.36 25.21 7.56
C ARG A 107 7.75 26.60 8.04
N ALA A 108 8.42 27.39 7.20
CA ALA A 108 8.72 28.80 7.46
C ALA A 108 7.46 29.67 7.43
N GLU A 109 6.56 29.44 6.47
CA GLU A 109 5.27 30.15 6.37
C GLU A 109 4.37 29.85 7.59
N LEU A 110 4.30 28.60 8.03
CA LEU A 110 3.47 28.20 9.18
C LEU A 110 3.98 28.80 10.50
N ARG A 111 5.31 28.89 10.69
CA ARG A 111 5.91 29.58 11.85
C ARG A 111 5.62 31.09 11.82
N ALA A 112 5.68 31.71 10.64
CA ALA A 112 5.41 33.14 10.48
C ALA A 112 3.95 33.52 10.82
N ARG A 113 3.00 32.60 10.66
CA ARG A 113 1.58 32.81 10.96
C ARG A 113 1.19 32.54 12.42
N GLY A 114 2.13 32.12 13.27
CA GLY A 114 1.87 31.86 14.70
C GLY A 114 0.87 30.73 14.97
N GLN A 115 0.60 29.87 13.98
CA GLN A 115 -0.26 28.70 14.15
C GLN A 115 0.54 27.57 14.79
N GLU A 116 0.27 27.27 16.06
CA GLU A 116 0.62 25.96 16.60
C GLU A 116 -0.16 24.90 15.84
N ILE A 117 0.54 23.87 15.35
CA ILE A 117 -0.06 22.69 14.72
C ILE A 117 -0.88 21.99 15.81
N THR A 118 -2.14 22.40 15.95
CA THR A 118 -3.09 21.77 16.85
C THR A 118 -3.25 20.32 16.38
N PRO A 119 -3.11 19.29 17.24
CA PRO A 119 -3.17 17.89 16.85
C PRO A 119 -4.63 17.48 16.60
N ARG A 120 -5.21 18.01 15.52
CA ARG A 120 -6.54 17.64 15.05
C ARG A 120 -6.44 16.46 14.10
N PHE A 121 -7.52 15.71 13.99
CA PHE A 121 -7.64 14.71 12.93
C PHE A 121 -7.63 15.44 11.59
N GLU A 122 -6.62 15.13 10.78
CA GLU A 122 -6.45 15.63 9.42
C GLU A 122 -7.08 14.61 8.46
N PRO A 123 -8.24 14.90 7.86
CA PRO A 123 -8.95 13.95 7.00
C PRO A 123 -8.09 13.46 5.83
N PHE A 124 -7.20 14.33 5.33
CA PHE A 124 -6.25 13.98 4.28
C PHE A 124 -5.24 12.91 4.72
N GLY A 125 -4.64 13.08 5.91
CA GLY A 125 -3.71 12.09 6.48
C GLY A 125 -4.40 10.75 6.78
N ILE A 126 -5.63 10.78 7.29
CA ILE A 126 -6.45 9.57 7.48
C ILE A 126 -6.68 8.87 6.14
N ALA A 127 -7.13 9.61 5.13
CA ALA A 127 -7.46 9.03 3.82
C ALA A 127 -6.22 8.47 3.09
N MET A 128 -5.07 9.12 3.20
CA MET A 128 -3.81 8.62 2.64
C MET A 128 -3.38 7.32 3.30
N SER A 129 -3.23 7.29 4.63
CA SER A 129 -2.82 6.07 5.35
C SER A 129 -3.85 4.95 5.20
N TYR A 130 -5.15 5.29 5.16
CA TYR A 130 -6.20 4.31 4.90
C TYR A 130 -6.05 3.66 3.53
N LYS A 131 -5.92 4.47 2.47
CA LYS A 131 -5.81 3.96 1.09
C LYS A 131 -4.55 3.13 0.91
N ALA A 132 -3.42 3.59 1.46
CA ALA A 132 -2.15 2.87 1.39
C ALA A 132 -2.25 1.50 2.07
N VAL A 133 -2.64 1.47 3.34
CA VAL A 133 -2.73 0.21 4.10
C VAL A 133 -3.76 -0.75 3.51
N LEU A 134 -4.88 -0.23 3.00
CA LEU A 134 -5.89 -1.06 2.35
C LEU A 134 -5.37 -1.64 1.03
N LEU A 135 -4.64 -0.85 0.23
CA LEU A 135 -4.08 -1.29 -1.04
C LEU A 135 -3.04 -2.39 -0.83
N GLU A 136 -1.97 -2.11 -0.08
CA GLU A 136 -0.91 -3.10 0.13
C GLU A 136 -1.45 -4.34 0.89
N GLY A 137 -2.37 -4.14 1.83
CA GLY A 137 -3.02 -5.23 2.55
C GLY A 137 -3.86 -6.15 1.64
N LEU A 138 -4.47 -5.61 0.58
CA LEU A 138 -5.14 -6.42 -0.45
C LEU A 138 -4.13 -7.18 -1.30
N GLU A 139 -2.99 -6.57 -1.65
CA GLU A 139 -1.91 -7.25 -2.39
C GLU A 139 -1.38 -8.46 -1.60
N VAL A 140 -1.14 -8.28 -0.28
CA VAL A 140 -0.81 -9.39 0.64
C VAL A 140 -1.86 -10.50 0.57
N ALA A 141 -3.15 -10.15 0.64
CA ALA A 141 -4.22 -11.15 0.57
C ALA A 141 -4.19 -11.93 -0.76
N PHE A 142 -3.97 -11.26 -1.89
CA PHE A 142 -3.84 -11.92 -3.19
C PHE A 142 -2.63 -12.84 -3.28
N ILE A 143 -1.47 -12.40 -2.76
CA ILE A 143 -0.23 -13.21 -2.69
C ILE A 143 -0.50 -14.49 -1.91
N VAL A 144 -1.04 -14.37 -0.69
CA VAL A 144 -1.29 -15.51 0.20
C VAL A 144 -2.31 -16.47 -0.40
N ILE A 145 -3.40 -15.98 -0.98
CA ILE A 145 -4.42 -16.83 -1.61
C ILE A 145 -3.84 -17.57 -2.81
N THR A 146 -3.10 -16.87 -3.69
CA THR A 146 -2.57 -17.43 -4.94
C THR A 146 -1.49 -18.48 -4.68
N PHE A 147 -0.55 -18.18 -3.79
CA PHE A 147 0.51 -19.12 -3.43
C PHE A 147 -0.03 -20.25 -2.55
N GLY A 148 -0.91 -19.95 -1.60
CA GLY A 148 -1.57 -20.93 -0.74
C GLY A 148 -2.41 -21.94 -1.53
N SER A 149 -3.16 -21.50 -2.53
CA SER A 149 -3.95 -22.40 -3.38
C SER A 149 -3.08 -23.32 -4.26
N SER A 150 -1.85 -22.91 -4.55
CA SER A 150 -0.89 -23.71 -5.34
C SER A 150 -0.21 -24.81 -4.52
N ALA A 151 -0.37 -24.82 -3.19
CA ALA A 151 0.23 -25.81 -2.28
C ALA A 151 -0.70 -26.98 -1.92
N VAL A 152 -2.00 -26.90 -2.24
CA VAL A 152 -2.95 -28.00 -2.04
C VAL A 152 -2.80 -28.99 -3.20
N PRO A 153 -2.38 -30.26 -2.95
CA PRO A 153 -2.31 -31.26 -4.00
C PRO A 153 -3.73 -31.58 -4.49
N SER A 154 -3.94 -31.60 -5.81
CA SER A 154 -5.11 -32.21 -6.46
C SER A 154 -5.07 -33.73 -6.34
#